data_AF-A0A958IN01-F1
#
_entry.id   AF-A0A958IN01-F1
#
_cell.length_a   1.000
_cell.length_b   1.000
_cell.length_c   1.000
_cell.angle_alpha   90.00
_cell.angle_beta   90.00
_cell.angle_gamma   90.00
#
_symmetry.space_group_name_H-M   'P 1'
#
loop_
_entity.id
_entity.type
_entity.pdbx_description
1 polymer ?
#
loop_
_entity_poly.entity_id
_entity_poly.type
_entity_poly.pdbx_seq_one_letter_code
_entity_poly.pdbx_strand_id
1 'polypeptide(L)'
;EHPQIRLAALHSVRSIKNRTTERLFEKMATSHEDWRIKGESLIALATIAPAKAMKMIRNEAIQFPWPQSYYTIVALDSMKSANPAKPIPEESEATQLLVQLAEGEPIGQSTVALEALIGRNTPPSIDYFMKKMQQGDVAQTTIIANYIALMDDPRPAQTVQPLMEMFAKFEAPRDLEAMVAIVVALDS
;
A
#
# COMPACT_ATOMS: atom_id res chain seq x y z
N GLU A 1 2.32 9.01 30.71
CA GLU A 1 3.47 8.96 29.77
C GLU A 1 2.99 9.42 28.40
N HIS A 2 3.77 10.19 27.63
CA HIS A 2 3.28 10.86 26.42
C HIS A 2 3.35 9.92 25.18
N PRO A 3 2.26 9.72 24.41
CA PRO A 3 2.24 8.81 23.26
C PRO A 3 3.32 9.07 22.20
N GLN A 4 3.67 10.34 21.97
CA GLN A 4 4.70 10.70 20.98
C GLN A 4 6.11 10.23 21.39
N ILE A 5 6.43 10.22 22.68
CA ILE A 5 7.72 9.73 23.17
C ILE A 5 7.82 8.22 22.94
N ARG A 6 6.71 7.50 23.14
CA ARG A 6 6.64 6.06 22.85
C ARG A 6 6.77 5.76 21.36
N LEU A 7 6.15 6.55 20.49
CA LEU A 7 6.31 6.42 19.04
C LEU A 7 7.77 6.59 18.62
N ALA A 8 8.43 7.66 19.08
CA ALA A 8 9.84 7.90 18.78
C ALA A 8 10.75 6.77 19.29
N ALA A 9 10.46 6.22 20.47
CA ALA A 9 11.17 5.06 21.00
C ALA A 9 10.97 3.81 20.12
N LEU A 10 9.73 3.54 19.67
CA LEU A 10 9.45 2.40 18.79
C LEU A 10 10.18 2.51 17.46
N HIS A 11 10.22 3.70 16.87
CA HIS A 11 10.96 3.96 15.63
C HIS A 11 12.46 3.69 15.81
N SER A 12 13.03 4.11 16.94
CA SER A 12 14.44 3.86 17.25
C SER A 12 14.74 2.36 17.39
N VAL A 13 13.88 1.63 18.09
CA VAL A 13 14.06 0.19 18.37
C VAL A 13 13.76 -0.69 17.16
N ARG A 14 12.95 -0.24 16.20
CA ARG A 14 12.57 -0.99 14.98
C ARG A 14 13.79 -1.43 14.15
N SER A 15 14.87 -0.65 14.18
CA SER A 15 16.12 -0.99 13.48
C SER A 15 16.81 -2.24 14.02
N ILE A 16 16.53 -2.61 15.27
CA ILE A 16 17.16 -3.72 15.97
C ILE A 16 16.31 -4.98 15.71
N LYS A 17 16.79 -5.86 14.82
CA LYS A 17 16.08 -7.10 14.44
C LYS A 17 16.52 -8.28 15.30
N ASN A 18 15.92 -8.45 16.48
CA ASN A 18 16.20 -9.59 17.35
C ASN A 18 14.93 -10.11 18.07
N ARG A 19 15.05 -11.24 18.77
CA ARG A 19 13.93 -11.88 19.46
C ARG A 19 13.32 -11.03 20.58
N THR A 20 14.12 -10.16 21.21
CA THR A 20 13.65 -9.27 22.28
C THR A 20 12.74 -8.19 21.70
N THR A 21 13.15 -7.56 20.60
CA THR A 21 12.36 -6.54 19.93
C THR A 21 11.12 -7.13 19.27
N GLU A 22 11.21 -8.33 18.68
CA GLU A 22 10.05 -9.07 18.18
C GLU A 22 8.98 -9.26 19.27
N ARG A 23 9.36 -9.78 20.44
CA ARG A 23 8.43 -9.98 21.57
C ARG A 23 7.84 -8.66 22.09
N LEU A 24 8.62 -7.59 22.07
CA LEU A 24 8.15 -6.27 22.46
C LEU A 24 7.06 -5.77 21.52
N PHE A 25 7.31 -5.82 20.21
CA PHE A 25 6.35 -5.40 19.20
C PHE A 25 5.09 -6.28 19.19
N GLU A 26 5.24 -7.60 19.34
CA GLU A 26 4.11 -8.52 19.49
C GLU A 26 3.22 -8.12 20.68
N LYS A 27 3.83 -7.90 21.86
CA LYS A 27 3.08 -7.46 23.05
C LYS A 27 2.35 -6.14 22.80
N MET A 28 3.02 -5.16 22.20
CA MET A 28 2.43 -3.83 21.99
C MET A 28 1.33 -3.84 20.92
N ALA A 29 1.49 -4.61 19.85
CA ALA A 29 0.49 -4.74 18.80
C ALA A 29 -0.82 -5.35 19.34
N THR A 30 -0.75 -6.31 20.28
CA THR A 30 -1.95 -6.95 20.84
C THR A 30 -2.58 -6.16 21.99
N SER A 31 -1.77 -5.71 22.95
CA SER A 31 -2.28 -5.28 24.27
C SER A 31 -2.37 -3.78 24.50
N HIS A 32 -1.82 -2.95 23.61
CA HIS A 32 -1.79 -1.50 23.84
C HIS A 32 -3.17 -0.85 23.59
N GLU A 33 -3.54 0.16 24.38
CA GLU A 33 -4.85 0.83 24.23
C GLU A 33 -4.88 1.77 23.01
N ASP A 34 -3.80 2.52 22.80
CA ASP A 34 -3.67 3.42 21.64
C ASP A 34 -3.45 2.65 20.33
N TRP A 35 -4.38 2.78 19.38
CA TRP A 35 -4.34 2.16 18.06
C TRP A 35 -3.13 2.57 17.22
N ARG A 36 -2.55 3.77 17.45
CA ARG A 36 -1.34 4.22 16.74
C ARG A 36 -0.13 3.43 17.18
N ILE A 37 0.00 3.22 18.50
CA ILE A 37 1.08 2.41 19.06
C ILE A 37 0.92 0.95 18.62
N LYS A 38 -0.30 0.42 18.59
CA LYS A 38 -0.59 -0.90 18.03
C LYS A 38 -0.16 -1.00 16.56
N GLY A 39 -0.57 -0.03 15.75
CA GLY A 39 -0.28 0.02 14.33
C GLY A 39 1.22 0.11 14.01
N GLU A 40 1.95 0.98 14.70
CA GLU A 40 3.41 1.10 14.54
C GLU A 40 4.15 -0.17 14.97
N SER A 41 3.67 -0.80 16.05
CA SER A 41 4.21 -2.09 16.49
C SER A 41 3.92 -3.19 15.48
N LEU A 42 2.74 -3.18 14.84
CA LEU A 42 2.37 -4.11 13.77
C LEU A 42 3.27 -3.93 12.54
N ILE A 43 3.55 -2.69 12.13
CA ILE A 43 4.48 -2.40 11.03
C ILE A 43 5.88 -2.93 11.35
N ALA A 44 6.37 -2.68 12.57
CA ALA A 44 7.69 -3.18 12.99
C ALA A 44 7.72 -4.72 13.00
N LEU A 45 6.66 -5.35 13.51
CA LEU A 45 6.52 -6.81 13.52
C LEU A 45 6.46 -7.38 12.11
N ALA A 46 5.78 -6.72 11.17
CA ALA A 46 5.72 -7.14 9.77
C ALA A 46 7.09 -7.17 9.09
N THR A 47 8.02 -6.31 9.51
CA THR A 47 9.40 -6.31 9.01
C THR A 47 10.28 -7.40 9.63
N ILE A 48 10.03 -7.79 10.88
CA ILE A 48 10.90 -8.69 11.66
C ILE A 48 10.38 -10.13 11.65
N ALA A 49 9.07 -10.30 11.79
CA ALA A 49 8.37 -11.58 11.82
C ALA A 49 7.06 -11.50 10.98
N PRO A 50 7.17 -11.48 9.63
CA PRO A 50 6.04 -11.34 8.72
C PRO A 50 4.89 -12.32 9.01
N ALA A 51 5.20 -13.60 9.26
CA ALA A 51 4.23 -14.64 9.59
C ALA A 51 3.32 -14.28 10.79
N LYS A 52 3.90 -13.70 11.84
CA LYS A 52 3.16 -13.29 13.05
C LYS A 52 2.29 -12.09 12.77
N ALA A 53 2.84 -11.07 12.12
CA ALA A 53 2.08 -9.88 11.73
C ALA A 53 0.92 -10.24 10.80
N MET A 54 1.14 -11.13 9.83
CA MET A 54 0.09 -11.60 8.93
C MET A 54 -1.06 -12.28 9.70
N LYS A 55 -0.73 -13.15 10.66
CA LYS A 55 -1.74 -13.76 11.54
C LYS A 55 -2.57 -12.71 12.29
N MET A 56 -1.95 -11.64 12.79
CA MET A 56 -2.67 -10.55 13.47
C MET A 56 -3.56 -9.77 12.50
N ILE A 57 -3.06 -9.49 11.29
CA ILE A 57 -3.81 -8.75 10.27
C ILE A 57 -5.09 -9.51 9.88
N ARG A 58 -4.98 -10.82 9.63
CA ARG A 58 -6.13 -11.68 9.30
C ARG A 58 -7.23 -11.63 10.36
N ASN A 59 -6.83 -11.65 11.64
CA ASN A 59 -7.76 -11.79 12.74
C ASN A 59 -8.45 -10.47 13.10
N GLU A 60 -7.76 -9.34 12.98
CA GLU A 60 -8.19 -8.09 13.61
C GLU A 60 -8.12 -6.89 12.66
N ALA A 61 -7.07 -6.79 11.83
CA ALA A 61 -6.69 -5.50 11.25
C ALA A 61 -7.31 -5.17 9.88
N ILE A 62 -7.89 -6.16 9.18
CA ILE A 62 -8.62 -5.93 7.91
C ILE A 62 -9.93 -5.17 8.16
N GLN A 63 -10.51 -5.29 9.36
CA GLN A 63 -11.80 -4.67 9.71
C GLN A 63 -11.67 -3.26 10.27
N PHE A 64 -10.45 -2.74 10.43
CA PHE A 64 -10.26 -1.42 10.98
C PHE A 64 -10.76 -0.33 10.03
N PRO A 65 -11.54 0.66 10.53
CA PRO A 65 -11.99 1.77 9.71
C PRO A 65 -10.81 2.70 9.37
N TRP A 66 -10.94 3.47 8.30
CA TRP A 66 -10.03 4.58 8.03
C TRP A 66 -10.09 5.61 9.18
N PRO A 67 -8.96 6.18 9.66
CA PRO A 67 -7.59 6.02 9.20
C PRO A 67 -6.79 4.91 9.91
N GLN A 68 -7.42 4.06 10.72
CA GLN A 68 -6.72 3.00 11.45
C GLN A 68 -6.13 1.92 10.53
N SER A 69 -6.83 1.61 9.44
CA SER A 69 -6.36 0.69 8.39
C SER A 69 -5.10 1.17 7.66
N TYR A 70 -4.69 2.43 7.80
CA TYR A 70 -3.40 2.93 7.29
C TYR A 70 -2.24 2.05 7.76
N TYR A 71 -2.21 1.72 9.06
CA TYR A 71 -1.15 0.89 9.62
C TYR A 71 -1.19 -0.54 9.09
N THR A 72 -2.37 -1.07 8.81
CA THR A 72 -2.54 -2.37 8.15
C THR A 72 -1.93 -2.34 6.75
N ILE A 73 -2.23 -1.30 5.96
CA ILE A 73 -1.68 -1.14 4.60
C ILE A 73 -0.15 -1.05 4.62
N VAL A 74 0.42 -0.21 5.48
CA VAL A 74 1.87 -0.03 5.59
C VAL A 74 2.55 -1.31 6.10
N ALA A 75 1.91 -2.04 7.02
CA ALA A 75 2.42 -3.32 7.48
C ALA A 75 2.46 -4.34 6.33
N LEU A 76 1.39 -4.43 5.53
CA LEU A 76 1.34 -5.29 4.35
C LEU A 76 2.36 -4.89 3.28
N ASP A 77 2.56 -3.59 3.01
CA ASP A 77 3.60 -3.11 2.08
C ASP A 77 5.00 -3.52 2.55
N SER A 78 5.25 -3.49 3.86
CA SER A 78 6.54 -3.91 4.41
C SER A 78 6.82 -5.41 4.26
N MET A 79 5.79 -6.23 3.98
CA MET A 79 5.92 -7.65 3.65
C MET A 79 6.19 -7.85 2.15
N LYS A 80 7.20 -7.14 1.65
CA LYS A 80 7.76 -7.35 0.31
C LYS A 80 9.17 -7.89 0.42
N SER A 81 9.52 -8.81 -0.48
CA SER A 81 10.87 -9.35 -0.53
C SER A 81 11.82 -8.31 -1.08
N ALA A 82 12.95 -8.09 -0.41
CA ALA A 82 14.00 -7.20 -0.94
C ALA A 82 14.66 -7.76 -2.21
N ASN A 83 14.55 -9.08 -2.44
CA ASN A 83 15.06 -9.75 -3.63
C ASN A 83 13.95 -10.62 -4.24
N PRO A 84 13.49 -10.35 -5.47
CA PRO A 84 12.47 -11.16 -6.15
C PRO A 84 12.84 -12.65 -6.30
N ALA A 85 14.13 -12.98 -6.36
CA ALA A 85 14.60 -14.36 -6.43
C ALA A 85 14.47 -15.13 -5.09
N LYS A 86 14.15 -14.44 -4.00
CA LYS A 86 13.95 -15.01 -2.66
C LYS A 86 12.65 -14.47 -2.06
N PRO A 87 11.49 -14.88 -2.58
CA PRO A 87 10.21 -14.42 -2.09
C PRO A 87 9.98 -14.90 -0.64
N ILE A 88 9.36 -14.06 0.18
CA ILE A 88 8.82 -14.45 1.48
C ILE A 88 7.42 -15.08 1.30
N PRO A 89 7.06 -16.11 2.07
CA PRO A 89 5.77 -16.79 1.93
C PRO A 89 4.55 -15.86 2.02
N GLU A 90 4.64 -14.83 2.87
CA GLU A 90 3.57 -13.88 3.15
C GLU A 90 3.36 -12.87 2.02
N GLU A 91 4.26 -12.78 1.04
CA GLU A 91 4.20 -11.75 0.00
C GLU A 91 2.93 -11.89 -0.84
N SER A 92 2.66 -13.07 -1.40
CA SER A 92 1.47 -13.28 -2.26
C SER A 92 0.17 -12.92 -1.52
N GLU A 93 0.06 -13.32 -0.27
CA GLU A 93 -1.10 -13.00 0.56
C GLU A 93 -1.19 -11.51 0.89
N ALA A 94 -0.07 -10.87 1.22
CA ALA A 94 -0.05 -9.44 1.48
C ALA A 94 -0.54 -8.64 0.28
N THR A 95 -0.16 -9.05 -0.94
CA THR A 95 -0.69 -8.46 -2.18
C THR A 95 -2.20 -8.64 -2.27
N GLN A 96 -2.74 -9.83 -1.98
CA GLN A 96 -4.19 -10.08 -2.05
C GLN A 96 -4.98 -9.22 -1.07
N LEU A 97 -4.48 -9.06 0.16
CA LEU A 97 -5.11 -8.21 1.16
C LEU A 97 -5.04 -6.72 0.78
N LEU A 98 -3.93 -6.28 0.19
CA LEU A 98 -3.83 -4.92 -0.36
C LEU A 98 -4.83 -4.70 -1.50
N VAL A 99 -5.06 -5.68 -2.38
CA VAL A 99 -6.10 -5.61 -3.42
C VAL A 99 -7.49 -5.43 -2.79
N GLN A 100 -7.81 -6.19 -1.75
CA GLN A 100 -9.09 -6.04 -1.04
C GLN A 100 -9.24 -4.64 -0.41
N LEU A 101 -8.17 -4.11 0.19
CA LEU A 101 -8.19 -2.77 0.79
C LEU A 101 -8.30 -1.67 -0.27
N ALA A 102 -7.68 -1.86 -1.44
CA ALA A 102 -7.81 -0.99 -2.60
C ALA A 102 -9.21 -1.05 -3.24
N GLU A 103 -9.98 -2.11 -2.99
CA GLU A 103 -11.38 -2.23 -3.39
C GLU A 103 -12.38 -1.61 -2.41
N GLY A 104 -11.93 -1.21 -1.22
CA GLY A 104 -12.77 -0.57 -0.21
C GLY A 104 -13.28 0.83 -0.60
N GLU A 105 -14.34 1.27 0.09
CA GLU A 105 -15.01 2.55 -0.19
C GLU A 105 -14.21 3.81 0.21
N PRO A 106 -13.50 3.86 1.35
CA PRO A 106 -12.80 5.10 1.71
C PRO A 106 -11.69 5.38 0.70
N ILE A 107 -11.83 6.47 -0.07
CA ILE A 107 -10.87 6.86 -1.11
C ILE A 107 -9.44 6.94 -0.55
N GLY A 108 -9.26 7.49 0.66
CA GLY A 108 -7.96 7.55 1.32
C GLY A 108 -7.33 6.16 1.55
N GLN A 109 -8.13 5.18 1.99
CA GLN A 109 -7.67 3.80 2.15
C GLN A 109 -7.32 3.18 0.79
N SER A 110 -8.23 3.34 -0.17
CA SER A 110 -8.08 2.76 -1.50
C SER A 110 -6.84 3.28 -2.22
N THR A 111 -6.59 4.59 -2.12
CA THR A 111 -5.42 5.29 -2.68
C THR A 111 -4.11 4.79 -2.07
N VAL A 112 -4.00 4.75 -0.74
CA VAL A 112 -2.76 4.28 -0.09
C VAL A 112 -2.50 2.79 -0.35
N ALA A 113 -3.56 1.98 -0.42
CA ALA A 113 -3.41 0.57 -0.81
C ALA A 113 -2.93 0.44 -2.27
N LEU A 114 -3.40 1.30 -3.16
CA LEU A 114 -2.97 1.34 -4.56
C LEU A 114 -1.49 1.75 -4.71
N GLU A 115 -1.03 2.75 -3.94
CA GLU A 115 0.39 3.13 -3.86
C GLU A 115 1.27 1.95 -3.40
N ALA A 116 0.80 1.19 -2.41
CA ALA A 116 1.50 -0.01 -1.96
C ALA A 116 1.55 -1.10 -3.04
N LEU A 117 0.46 -1.27 -3.82
CA LEU A 117 0.36 -2.30 -4.86
C LEU A 117 1.29 -2.06 -6.05
N ILE A 118 1.47 -0.81 -6.49
CA ILE A 118 2.36 -0.51 -7.63
C ILE A 118 3.84 -0.76 -7.29
N GLY A 119 4.22 -0.71 -6.01
CA GLY A 119 5.58 -0.95 -5.54
C GLY A 119 5.91 -2.42 -5.24
N ARG A 120 5.04 -3.37 -5.59
CA ARG A 120 5.22 -4.79 -5.33
C ARG A 120 6.13 -5.44 -6.35
N ASN A 121 6.86 -6.50 -5.96
CA ASN A 121 7.61 -7.32 -6.92
C ASN A 121 6.67 -8.10 -7.86
N THR A 122 5.50 -8.48 -7.34
CA THR A 122 4.41 -9.15 -8.06
C THR A 122 3.13 -8.33 -7.90
N PRO A 123 3.02 -7.21 -8.63
CA PRO A 123 1.82 -6.38 -8.58
C PRO A 123 0.63 -7.10 -9.25
N PRO A 124 -0.61 -6.63 -9.03
CA PRO A 124 -1.77 -7.05 -9.81
C PRO A 124 -1.56 -6.85 -11.32
N SER A 125 -2.42 -7.48 -12.12
CA SER A 125 -2.36 -7.30 -13.58
C SER A 125 -2.62 -5.84 -13.98
N ILE A 126 -2.09 -5.43 -15.13
CA ILE A 126 -2.41 -4.10 -15.69
C ILE A 126 -3.92 -3.90 -15.86
N ASP A 127 -4.67 -4.96 -16.19
CA ASP A 127 -6.13 -4.92 -16.34
C ASP A 127 -6.82 -4.52 -15.02
N TYR A 128 -6.28 -4.94 -13.86
CA TYR A 128 -6.76 -4.49 -12.56
C TYR A 128 -6.58 -2.97 -12.39
N PHE A 129 -5.39 -2.46 -12.70
CA PHE A 129 -5.11 -1.03 -12.63
C PHE A 129 -5.95 -0.23 -13.62
N MET A 130 -6.18 -0.74 -14.84
CA MET A 130 -7.04 -0.07 -15.83
C MET A 130 -8.49 0.03 -15.33
N LYS A 131 -9.03 -1.06 -14.79
CA LYS A 131 -10.37 -1.07 -14.20
C LYS A 131 -10.48 -0.08 -13.03
N LYS A 132 -9.41 0.05 -12.22
CA LYS A 132 -9.37 1.02 -11.13
C LYS A 132 -9.33 2.46 -11.63
N MET A 133 -8.46 2.76 -12.58
CA MET A 133 -8.36 4.08 -13.20
C MET A 133 -9.70 4.54 -13.80
N GLN A 134 -10.43 3.63 -14.45
CA GLN A 134 -11.74 3.93 -15.05
C GLN A 134 -12.82 4.36 -14.05
N GLN A 135 -12.60 4.18 -12.74
CA GLN A 135 -13.47 4.71 -11.69
C GLN A 135 -13.42 6.25 -11.64
N GLY A 136 -12.41 6.88 -12.25
CA GLY A 136 -12.34 8.33 -12.46
C GLY A 136 -11.87 9.13 -11.26
N ASP A 137 -11.32 8.48 -10.23
CA ASP A 137 -10.68 9.18 -9.12
C ASP A 137 -9.34 9.79 -9.56
N VAL A 138 -9.16 11.09 -9.30
CA VAL A 138 -8.01 11.88 -9.77
C VAL A 138 -6.70 11.37 -9.16
N ALA A 139 -6.70 11.07 -7.85
CA ALA A 139 -5.49 10.64 -7.15
C ALA A 139 -5.08 9.23 -7.60
N GLN A 140 -6.04 8.31 -7.67
CA GLN A 140 -5.79 6.94 -8.14
C GLN A 140 -5.34 6.91 -9.60
N THR A 141 -5.93 7.75 -10.46
CA THR A 141 -5.52 7.87 -11.85
C THR A 141 -4.09 8.37 -11.98
N THR A 142 -3.69 9.35 -11.17
CA THR A 142 -2.31 9.86 -11.13
C THR A 142 -1.31 8.76 -10.76
N ILE A 143 -1.61 7.98 -9.72
CA ILE A 143 -0.77 6.85 -9.27
C ILE A 143 -0.64 5.82 -10.39
N ILE A 144 -1.74 5.44 -11.03
CA ILE A 144 -1.76 4.42 -12.08
C ILE A 144 -1.04 4.90 -13.34
N ALA A 145 -1.26 6.14 -13.76
CA ALA A 145 -0.57 6.70 -14.92
C ALA A 145 0.95 6.77 -14.70
N ASN A 146 1.39 7.23 -13.52
CA ASN A 146 2.82 7.22 -13.17
C ASN A 146 3.41 5.82 -13.16
N TYR A 147 2.65 4.82 -12.69
CA TYR A 147 3.09 3.43 -12.74
C TYR A 147 3.26 2.94 -14.19
N ILE A 148 2.29 3.20 -15.08
CA ILE A 148 2.37 2.83 -16.50
C ILE A 148 3.57 3.48 -17.17
N ALA A 149 3.81 4.77 -16.91
CA ALA A 149 4.92 5.52 -17.50
C ALA A 149 6.30 4.91 -17.19
N LEU A 150 6.42 4.12 -16.11
CA LEU A 150 7.65 3.45 -15.68
C LEU A 150 7.70 1.98 -16.11
N MET A 151 6.59 1.43 -16.61
CA MET A 151 6.54 0.05 -17.08
C MET A 151 6.98 -0.02 -18.54
N ASP A 152 7.76 -1.05 -18.88
CA ASP A 152 7.91 -1.48 -20.27
C ASP A 152 6.63 -2.23 -20.66
N ASP A 153 5.59 -1.48 -21.05
CA ASP A 153 4.25 -2.02 -21.29
C ASP A 153 4.25 -2.95 -22.50
N PRO A 154 4.02 -4.27 -22.32
CA PRO A 154 3.97 -5.20 -23.44
C PRO A 154 2.69 -5.06 -24.29
N ARG A 155 1.71 -4.24 -23.85
CA ARG A 155 0.37 -4.12 -24.46
C ARG A 155 -0.13 -2.66 -24.55
N PRO A 156 0.61 -1.75 -25.22
CA PRO A 156 0.27 -0.33 -25.31
C PRO A 156 -1.13 -0.07 -25.90
N ALA A 157 -1.60 -0.93 -26.81
CA ALA A 157 -2.95 -0.81 -27.37
C ALA A 157 -4.08 -0.94 -26.33
N GLN A 158 -3.81 -1.53 -25.16
CA GLN A 158 -4.79 -1.74 -24.09
C GLN A 158 -4.76 -0.64 -23.02
N THR A 159 -3.68 0.15 -22.95
CA THR A 159 -3.48 1.21 -21.95
C THR A 159 -3.78 2.61 -22.50
N VAL A 160 -3.50 2.86 -23.79
CA VAL A 160 -3.70 4.17 -24.43
C VAL A 160 -5.16 4.64 -24.37
N GLN A 161 -6.12 3.79 -24.75
CA GLN A 161 -7.52 4.20 -24.82
C GLN A 161 -8.10 4.59 -23.44
N PRO A 162 -7.93 3.78 -22.37
CA PRO A 162 -8.32 4.20 -21.02
C PRO A 162 -7.66 5.50 -20.54
N LEU A 163 -6.37 5.71 -20.86
CA LEU A 163 -5.65 6.94 -20.50
C LEU A 163 -6.26 8.18 -21.18
N MET A 164 -6.52 8.10 -22.48
CA MET A 164 -7.18 9.17 -23.24
C MET A 164 -8.58 9.48 -22.73
N GLU A 165 -9.35 8.44 -22.38
CA GLU A 165 -10.68 8.60 -21.79
C GLU A 165 -10.63 9.30 -20.43
N MET A 166 -9.64 9.02 -19.59
CA MET A 166 -9.49 9.73 -18.30
C MET A 166 -9.03 11.17 -18.51
N PHE A 167 -8.09 11.41 -19.44
CA PHE A 167 -7.62 12.75 -19.76
C PHE A 167 -8.79 13.66 -20.16
N ALA A 168 -9.71 13.16 -20.99
CA ALA A 168 -10.88 13.90 -21.45
C ALA A 168 -11.91 14.20 -20.33
N LYS A 169 -11.87 13.48 -19.20
CA LYS A 169 -12.76 13.69 -18.05
C LYS A 169 -12.23 14.72 -17.06
N PHE A 170 -10.93 15.02 -17.10
CA PHE A 170 -10.27 15.91 -16.15
C PHE A 170 -10.21 17.35 -16.67
N GLU A 171 -10.24 18.31 -15.75
CA GLU A 171 -10.33 19.73 -16.07
C GLU A 171 -9.21 20.54 -15.39
N ALA A 172 -8.48 21.31 -16.19
CA ALA A 172 -7.47 22.24 -15.69
C ALA A 172 -8.13 23.53 -15.13
N PRO A 173 -7.56 24.15 -14.07
CA PRO A 173 -6.30 23.80 -13.43
C PRO A 173 -6.42 22.75 -12.31
N ARG A 174 -7.65 22.34 -11.95
CA ARG A 174 -7.91 21.50 -10.78
C ARG A 174 -7.21 20.14 -10.87
N ASP A 175 -7.28 19.51 -12.04
CA ASP A 175 -6.84 18.13 -12.25
C ASP A 175 -5.52 18.06 -13.04
N LEU A 176 -4.78 19.18 -13.10
CA LEU A 176 -3.59 19.34 -13.96
C LEU A 176 -2.52 18.27 -13.71
N GLU A 177 -2.29 17.89 -12.45
CA GLU A 177 -1.30 16.87 -12.09
C GLU A 177 -1.65 15.51 -12.72
N ALA A 178 -2.92 15.09 -12.62
CA ALA A 178 -3.39 13.86 -13.22
C ALA A 178 -3.31 13.90 -14.74
N MET A 179 -3.68 15.03 -15.35
CA MET A 179 -3.56 15.23 -16.80
C MET A 179 -2.10 15.13 -17.27
N VAL A 180 -1.15 15.73 -16.55
CA VAL A 180 0.29 15.64 -16.86
C VAL A 180 0.78 14.20 -16.71
N ALA A 181 0.42 13.51 -15.64
CA ALA A 181 0.79 12.11 -15.43
C ALA A 181 0.29 11.21 -16.58
N ILE A 182 -0.95 11.43 -17.05
CA ILE A 182 -1.49 10.71 -18.21
C ILE A 182 -0.71 11.00 -19.49
N VAL A 183 -0.37 12.27 -19.76
CA VAL A 183 0.41 12.63 -20.96
C VAL A 183 1.79 11.98 -20.92
N VAL A 184 2.46 11.98 -19.77
CA VAL A 184 3.75 11.30 -19.59
C VAL A 184 3.60 9.80 -19.84
N ALA A 185 2.55 9.16 -19.32
CA ALA A 185 2.29 7.74 -19.54
C ALA A 185 1.99 7.37 -20.99
N LEU A 186 1.48 8.31 -21.79
CA LEU A 186 1.21 8.12 -23.23
C LEU A 186 2.46 8.33 -24.10
N ASP A 187 3.48 9.01 -23.58
CA ASP A 187 4.74 9.30 -24.29
C ASP A 187 5.84 8.26 -24.02
N SER A 188 5.79 7.59 -22.87
CA SER A 188 6.64 6.45 -22.49
C SER A 188 6.41 5.22 -23.37
#